data_AF-A0A6G7X1R4-F1
#
_entry.id   AF-A0A6G7X1R4-F1
#
_cell.length_a   1.000
_cell.length_b   1.000
_cell.length_c   1.000
_cell.angle_alpha   90.00
_cell.angle_beta   90.00
_cell.angle_gamma   90.00
#
_symmetry.space_group_name_H-M   'P 1'
#
loop_
_entity.id
_entity.type
_entity.pdbx_description
1 polymer ?
#
loop_
_entity_poly.entity_id
_entity_poly.type
_entity_poly.pdbx_seq_one_letter_code
_entity_poly.pdbx_strand_id
1 'polypeptide(L)'
;MEEKEIKQTVIIMEEQEYVETTPDVPTPPQGKAWKRKSDGFVFYSAIYLGYLHFQNGKKLRKPIKEVPEDFELVDIEDPNGLV
;
A
#
# COMPACT_ATOMS: atom_id res chain seq x y z
N MET A 1 -51.94 27.96 -25.54
CA MET A 1 -51.07 27.92 -24.35
C MET A 1 -50.15 26.74 -24.55
N GLU A 2 -48.84 26.98 -24.56
CA GLU A 2 -47.82 25.97 -24.90
C GLU A 2 -47.32 25.39 -23.57
N GLU A 3 -47.60 24.11 -23.31
CA GLU A 3 -47.13 23.43 -22.11
C GLU A 3 -45.63 23.18 -22.24
N LYS A 4 -44.83 23.82 -21.37
CA LYS A 4 -43.41 23.53 -21.28
C LYS A 4 -43.21 22.27 -20.44
N GLU A 5 -42.77 21.20 -21.07
CA GLU A 5 -42.28 20.01 -20.37
C GLU A 5 -41.09 20.38 -19.48
N ILE A 6 -41.22 20.14 -18.17
CA ILE A 6 -40.13 20.25 -17.22
C ILE A 6 -39.53 18.86 -17.06
N LYS A 7 -38.31 18.65 -17.55
CA LYS A 7 -37.56 17.40 -17.34
C LYS A 7 -36.80 17.49 -16.02
N GLN A 8 -37.16 16.64 -15.07
CA GLN A 8 -36.43 16.48 -13.82
C GLN A 8 -35.30 15.46 -14.01
N THR A 9 -34.06 15.89 -13.79
CA THR A 9 -32.90 15.00 -13.76
C THR A 9 -32.60 14.62 -12.31
N VAL A 10 -32.72 13.33 -11.99
CA VAL A 10 -32.36 12.77 -10.68
C VAL A 10 -30.93 12.24 -10.76
N ILE A 11 -30.03 12.80 -9.94
CA ILE A 11 -28.65 12.33 -9.80
C ILE A 11 -28.59 11.52 -8.50
N ILE A 12 -28.37 10.22 -8.61
CA ILE A 12 -28.20 9.31 -7.47
C ILE A 12 -26.70 9.28 -7.14
N MET A 13 -26.33 9.72 -5.95
CA MET A 13 -24.96 9.58 -5.44
C MET A 13 -24.82 8.19 -4.83
N GLU A 14 -23.86 7.39 -5.31
CA GLU A 14 -23.56 6.07 -4.75
C GLU A 14 -22.96 6.20 -3.34
N GLU A 15 -23.43 5.40 -2.39
CA GLU A 15 -22.87 5.34 -1.04
C GLU A 15 -21.49 4.67 -1.06
N GLN A 16 -20.48 5.32 -0.47
CA GLN A 16 -19.13 4.77 -0.36
C GLN A 16 -18.96 4.06 0.99
N GLU A 17 -18.67 2.76 0.96
CA GLU A 17 -18.34 1.97 2.14
C GLU A 17 -16.84 2.09 2.44
N TYR A 18 -16.50 2.54 3.65
CA TYR A 18 -15.11 2.60 4.13
C TYR A 18 -14.80 1.32 4.91
N VAL A 19 -13.87 0.52 4.39
CA VAL A 19 -13.36 -0.67 5.08
C VAL A 19 -12.06 -0.30 5.81
N GLU A 20 -12.06 -0.43 7.13
CA GLU A 20 -10.84 -0.28 7.92
C GLU A 20 -9.93 -1.49 7.66
N THR A 21 -8.68 -1.24 7.26
CA THR A 21 -7.72 -2.32 6.92
C THR A 21 -6.55 -2.32 7.89
N THR A 22 -6.27 -3.49 8.46
CA THR A 22 -5.07 -3.72 9.27
C THR A 22 -3.90 -4.09 8.36
N PRO A 23 -2.68 -3.57 8.62
CA PRO A 23 -1.51 -3.96 7.86
C PRO A 23 -1.11 -5.41 8.14
N ASP A 24 -0.61 -6.11 7.12
CA ASP A 24 -0.11 -7.47 7.29
C ASP A 24 1.27 -7.50 7.98
N VAL A 25 2.08 -6.46 7.76
CA VAL A 25 3.34 -6.24 8.47
C VAL A 25 3.24 -4.91 9.23
N PRO A 26 3.40 -4.90 10.57
CA PRO A 26 3.21 -3.70 11.38
C PRO A 26 4.32 -2.67 11.12
N THR A 27 4.11 -1.44 11.60
CA THR A 27 5.17 -0.41 11.60
C THR A 27 6.41 -0.93 12.32
N PRO A 28 7.62 -0.78 11.74
CA PRO A 28 8.85 -1.23 12.39
C PRO A 28 9.12 -0.42 13.67
N PRO A 29 9.79 -0.99 14.68
CA PRO A 29 10.24 -0.25 15.86
C PRO A 29 11.20 0.90 15.50
N GLN A 30 11.35 1.86 16.42
CA GLN A 30 12.35 2.93 16.26
C GLN A 30 13.76 2.37 16.04
N GLY A 31 14.50 2.97 15.10
CA GLY A 31 15.84 2.51 14.74
C GLY A 31 15.86 1.20 13.92
N LYS A 32 14.69 0.73 13.46
CA LYS A 32 14.57 -0.45 12.60
C LYS A 32 13.75 -0.15 11.35
N ALA A 33 13.93 -0.98 10.34
CA ALA A 33 13.14 -0.97 9.12
C ALA A 33 12.87 -2.39 8.63
N TRP A 34 11.83 -2.57 7.82
CA TRP A 34 11.60 -3.82 7.11
C TRP A 34 12.40 -3.82 5.82
N LYS A 35 13.07 -4.92 5.53
CA LYS A 35 13.79 -5.14 4.27
C LYS A 35 13.20 -6.34 3.56
N ARG A 36 12.79 -6.17 2.30
CA ARG A 36 12.35 -7.29 1.48
C ARG A 36 13.54 -8.14 1.06
N LYS A 37 13.52 -9.44 1.36
CA LYS A 37 14.65 -10.35 1.15
C LYS A 37 15.03 -10.52 -0.32
N SER A 38 14.06 -10.40 -1.23
CA SER A 38 14.26 -10.70 -2.65
C SER A 38 15.02 -9.62 -3.43
N ASP A 39 14.95 -8.36 -3.02
CA ASP A 39 15.67 -7.24 -3.68
C ASP A 39 16.31 -6.23 -2.73
N GLY A 40 16.14 -6.41 -1.42
CA GLY A 40 16.70 -5.53 -0.41
C GLY A 40 16.01 -4.18 -0.28
N PHE A 41 14.83 -3.99 -0.88
CA PHE A 41 14.07 -2.75 -0.75
C PHE A 41 13.66 -2.52 0.72
N VAL A 42 13.83 -1.29 1.22
CA VAL A 42 13.63 -0.92 2.62
C VAL A 42 12.32 -0.16 2.79
N PHE A 43 11.55 -0.54 3.80
CA PHE A 43 10.27 0.06 4.19
C PHE A 43 10.35 0.57 5.63
N TYR A 44 10.05 1.85 5.83
CA TYR A 44 10.09 2.53 7.15
C TYR A 44 8.71 2.64 7.82
N SER A 45 7.69 2.02 7.25
CA SER A 45 6.30 2.05 7.72
C SER A 45 5.71 0.64 7.72
N ALA A 46 4.46 0.52 8.18
CA ALA A 46 3.67 -0.69 7.99
C ALA A 46 3.55 -1.03 6.49
N ILE A 47 3.41 -2.32 6.19
CA ILE A 47 3.29 -2.84 4.82
C ILE A 47 1.94 -3.55 4.68
N TYR A 48 1.21 -3.15 3.65
CA TYR A 48 0.02 -3.85 3.16
C TYR A 48 0.46 -4.71 1.99
N LEU A 49 0.28 -6.02 2.12
CA LEU A 49 0.80 -6.98 1.15
C LEU A 49 -0.12 -7.11 -0.05
N GLY A 50 0.48 -7.45 -1.17
CA GLY A 50 -0.23 -7.66 -2.41
C GLY A 50 0.54 -8.56 -3.36
N TYR A 51 0.47 -8.23 -4.64
CA TYR A 51 1.20 -8.93 -5.67
C TYR A 51 2.33 -8.06 -6.20
N LEU A 52 3.57 -8.54 -6.06
CA LEU A 52 4.74 -7.93 -6.66
C LEU A 52 4.75 -8.22 -8.16
N HIS A 53 4.60 -7.18 -8.98
CA HIS A 53 4.60 -7.28 -10.44
C HIS A 53 5.93 -6.87 -11.06
N PHE A 54 6.71 -6.05 -10.35
CA PHE A 54 7.97 -5.50 -10.81
C PHE A 54 9.02 -5.62 -9.72
N GLN A 55 10.23 -6.00 -10.10
CA GLN A 55 11.36 -6.08 -9.21
C GLN A 55 12.59 -5.50 -9.91
N ASN A 56 13.29 -4.58 -9.24
CA ASN A 56 14.47 -3.89 -9.80
C ASN A 56 14.22 -3.30 -11.20
N GLY A 57 13.05 -2.66 -11.39
CA GLY A 57 12.65 -2.05 -12.66
C GLY A 57 12.25 -3.05 -13.77
N LYS A 58 12.22 -4.35 -13.49
CA LYS A 58 11.85 -5.39 -14.46
C LYS A 58 10.50 -5.99 -14.13
N LYS A 59 9.64 -6.13 -15.14
CA LYS A 59 8.37 -6.85 -15.03
C LYS A 59 8.64 -8.34 -14.82
N LEU A 60 8.00 -8.94 -13.81
CA LEU A 60 8.08 -10.38 -13.56
C LEU A 60 7.24 -11.14 -14.58
N ARG A 61 7.68 -12.35 -14.96
CA ARG A 61 6.90 -13.24 -15.86
C ARG A 61 5.56 -13.63 -15.22
N LYS A 62 5.54 -13.81 -13.90
CA LYS A 62 4.35 -14.03 -13.09
C LYS A 62 4.45 -13.17 -11.83
N PRO A 63 3.35 -12.51 -11.39
CA PRO A 63 3.35 -11.81 -10.13
C PRO A 63 3.63 -12.75 -8.96
N ILE A 64 4.31 -12.25 -7.93
CA ILE A 64 4.59 -12.99 -6.69
C ILE A 64 3.63 -12.47 -5.63
N LYS A 65 2.87 -13.36 -4.98
CA LYS A 65 2.08 -12.98 -3.81
C LYS A 65 3.04 -12.80 -2.64
N GLU A 66 3.11 -11.58 -2.11
CA GLU A 66 3.98 -11.29 -0.97
C GLU A 66 3.36 -11.83 0.32
N VAL A 67 4.21 -12.31 1.23
CA VAL A 67 3.86 -12.78 2.57
C VAL A 67 4.75 -12.10 3.61
N PRO A 68 4.35 -12.00 4.89
CA PRO A 68 5.20 -11.37 5.92
C PRO A 68 6.60 -11.96 6.00
N GLU A 69 6.75 -13.26 5.71
CA GLU A 69 8.03 -13.97 5.71
C GLU A 69 9.00 -13.52 4.61
N ASP A 70 8.54 -12.78 3.60
CA ASP A 70 9.40 -12.18 2.57
C ASP A 70 10.21 -10.99 3.10
N PHE A 71 9.93 -10.54 4.32
CA PHE A 71 10.55 -9.40 4.96
C PHE A 71 11.39 -9.82 6.16
N GLU A 72 12.44 -9.06 6.42
CA GLU A 72 13.25 -9.16 7.63
C GLU A 72 13.39 -7.80 8.27
N LEU A 73 13.49 -7.78 9.60
CA LEU A 73 13.70 -6.55 10.35
C LEU A 73 15.21 -6.28 10.40
N VAL A 74 15.61 -5.10 9.95
CA VAL A 74 17.01 -4.65 9.94
C VAL A 74 17.20 -3.42 10.81
N ASP A 75 18.37 -3.30 11.43
CA ASP A 75 18.79 -2.06 12.07
C ASP A 75 19.08 -1.01 11.00
N ILE A 76 18.63 0.22 11.26
CA ILE A 76 18.98 1.38 10.45
C ILE A 76 19.91 2.25 11.28
N GLU A 77 21.10 2.52 10.76
CA GLU A 77 21.94 3.58 11.32
C GLU A 77 21.15 4.89 11.20
N ASP A 78 21.03 5.64 12.30
CA ASP A 78 20.44 6.97 12.25
C ASP A 78 21.23 7.78 11.20
N PRO A 79 20.60 8.20 10.08
CA PRO A 79 21.31 8.93 9.05
C PRO A 79 21.87 10.27 9.55
N ASN A 80 21.51 10.71 10.77
CA ASN A 80 22.00 11.92 11.39
C ASN A 80 22.91 11.71 12.62
N GLY A 81 23.08 10.49 13.14
CA GLY A 81 23.96 10.21 14.30
C GLY A 81 23.68 11.03 15.57
N LEU A 82 22.43 11.44 15.82
CA LEU A 82 22.07 12.25 16.99
C LEU A 82 21.40 11.35 18.05
N VAL A 83 22.24 10.64 18.81
CA VAL A 83 21.88 10.10 20.14
C VAL A 83 22.27 11.12 21.21
#